data_AF-A0A919DP26-F1
#
_entry.id   AF-A0A919DP26-F1
#
_cell.length_a   1.000
_cell.length_b   1.000
_cell.length_c   1.000
_cell.angle_alpha   90.00
_cell.angle_beta   90.00
_cell.angle_gamma   90.00
#
_symmetry.space_group_name_H-M   'P 1'
#
loop_
_entity.id
_entity.type
_entity.pdbx_description
1 polymer ?
#
loop_
_entity_poly.entity_id
_entity_poly.type
_entity_poly.pdbx_seq_one_letter_code
_entity_poly.pdbx_strand_id
1 'polypeptide(L)' 'MTTAAYRPRDDKLTIAEVCKDLKISRSTFYDWRAKGRAPRCIKLPNGDLRIRRSDYEHWLDAREDVA' A
#
# COMPACT_ATOMS: atom_id res chain seq x y z
N MET A 1 2.13 -26.81 16.92
CA MET A 1 0.92 -26.02 16.65
C MET A 1 1.36 -24.79 15.88
N THR A 2 1.23 -24.79 14.55
CA THR A 2 1.58 -23.62 13.73
C THR A 2 0.30 -23.19 13.03
N THR A 3 -0.41 -22.25 13.64
CA THR A 3 -1.58 -21.66 13.02
C THR A 3 -1.10 -20.86 11.82
N ALA A 4 -1.27 -21.42 10.61
CA ALA A 4 -1.22 -20.63 9.40
C ALA A 4 -2.37 -19.62 9.52
N ALA A 5 -2.05 -18.40 9.94
CA ALA A 5 -3.01 -17.31 10.04
C ALA A 5 -3.74 -17.22 8.70
N TYR A 6 -5.07 -17.30 8.75
CA TYR A 6 -5.95 -17.02 7.64
C TYR A 6 -5.49 -15.70 7.01
N ARG A 7 -4.80 -15.75 5.87
CA ARG A 7 -4.48 -14.57 5.07
C ARG A 7 -5.72 -14.34 4.22
N PRO A 8 -6.66 -13.44 4.60
CA PRO A 8 -7.77 -13.11 3.72
C PRO A 8 -7.19 -12.71 2.37
N ARG A 9 -7.68 -13.40 1.34
CA ARG A 9 -7.16 -13.33 -0.03
C ARG A 9 -7.27 -11.88 -0.49
N ASP A 10 -6.12 -11.21 -0.56
CA ASP A 10 -5.97 -9.92 -1.25
C ASP A 10 -6.85 -8.79 -0.70
N ASP A 11 -6.73 -8.53 0.60
CA ASP A 11 -7.32 -7.33 1.20
C ASP A 11 -6.71 -6.07 0.56
N LYS A 12 -7.59 -5.18 0.09
CA LYS A 12 -7.24 -4.01 -0.72
C LYS A 12 -7.33 -2.77 0.15
N LEU A 13 -6.16 -2.21 0.47
CA LEU A 13 -6.00 -1.00 1.23
C LEU A 13 -6.45 0.22 0.42
N THR A 14 -7.13 1.13 1.07
CA THR A 14 -7.41 2.48 0.58
C THR A 14 -6.19 3.37 0.80
N ILE A 15 -6.14 4.49 0.07
CA ILE A 15 -5.10 5.52 0.31
C ILE A 15 -5.16 6.03 1.75
N ALA A 16 -6.36 6.13 2.33
CA ALA A 16 -6.53 6.57 3.72
C ALA A 16 -5.87 5.60 4.71
N GLU A 17 -6.02 4.30 4.50
CA GLU A 17 -5.38 3.27 5.34
C GLU A 17 -3.86 3.31 5.22
N VAL A 18 -3.32 3.41 3.99
CA VAL A 18 -1.87 3.53 3.79
C VAL A 18 -1.31 4.82 4.39
N CYS A 19 -2.01 5.94 4.24
CA CYS A 19 -1.61 7.21 4.86
C CYS A 19 -1.61 7.12 6.39
N LYS A 20 -2.60 6.43 6.97
CA LYS A 20 -2.68 6.19 8.42
C LYS A 20 -1.55 5.30 8.91
N ASP A 21 -1.24 4.24 8.17
CA ASP A 21 -0.18 3.28 8.49
C ASP A 21 1.21 3.94 8.47
N LEU A 22 1.53 4.64 7.37
CA LEU A 22 2.80 5.36 7.20
C LEU A 22 2.88 6.69 7.98
N LYS A 23 1.77 7.12 8.60
CA LYS A 23 1.62 8.44 9.25
C LYS A 23 1.98 9.62 8.33
N ILE A 24 1.57 9.54 7.07
CA ILE A 24 1.75 10.60 6.07
C ILE A 24 0.42 11.24 5.66
N SER A 25 0.51 12.43 5.06
CA SER A 25 -0.67 13.06 4.47
C SER A 25 -1.02 12.43 3.11
N ARG A 26 -2.29 12.51 2.70
CA ARG A 26 -2.72 12.12 1.34
C ARG A 26 -1.95 12.89 0.26
N SER A 27 -1.65 14.16 0.49
CA SER A 27 -0.88 15.00 -0.43
C SER A 27 0.52 14.44 -0.66
N THR A 28 1.19 13.98 0.41
CA THR A 28 2.50 13.31 0.33
C THR A 28 2.40 12.03 -0.50
N PHE A 29 1.35 11.24 -0.30
CA PHE A 29 1.12 10.03 -1.09
C PHE A 29 0.92 10.35 -2.58
N TYR A 30 0.14 11.39 -2.91
CA TYR A 30 -0.07 11.81 -4.30
C TYR A 30 1.20 12.38 -4.95
N ASP A 31 2.03 13.11 -4.21
CA ASP A 31 3.35 13.55 -4.67
C ASP A 31 4.26 12.36 -5.00
N TRP A 32 4.29 11.34 -4.14
CA TRP A 32 5.03 10.11 -4.42
C TRP A 32 4.50 9.40 -5.66
N ARG A 33 3.18 9.38 -5.86
CA ARG A 33 2.56 8.78 -7.04
C ARG A 33 2.94 9.54 -8.31
N ALA A 34 2.94 10.88 -8.28
CA ALA A 34 3.38 11.70 -9.40
C ALA A 34 4.86 11.48 -9.75
N LYS A 35 5.68 11.21 -8.73
CA LYS A 35 7.11 10.89 -8.86
C LYS A 35 7.41 9.42 -9.17
N GLY A 36 6.39 8.57 -9.34
CA GLY A 36 6.57 7.13 -9.58
C GLY A 36 7.15 6.36 -8.38
N ARG A 37 7.04 6.90 -7.17
CA ARG A 37 7.61 6.34 -5.93
C ARG A 37 6.56 5.67 -5.03
N ALA A 38 5.28 5.71 -5.38
CA ALA A 38 4.19 5.08 -4.63
C ALA A 38 4.02 3.58 -5.02
N PRO A 39 3.41 2.76 -4.14
CA PRO A 39 3.05 1.38 -4.45
C PRO A 39 2.04 1.30 -5.60
N ARG A 40 1.90 0.09 -6.17
CA ARG A 40 0.98 -0.17 -7.30
C ARG A 40 -0.47 0.09 -6.88
N CYS A 41 -1.08 1.08 -7.53
CA CYS A 41 -2.46 1.48 -7.29
C CYS A 41 -3.38 0.95 -8.39
N ILE A 42 -4.47 0.30 -8.00
CA ILE A 42 -5.59 -0.09 -8.86
C ILE A 42 -6.59 1.08 -8.87
N LYS A 43 -6.83 1.64 -10.04
CA LYS A 43 -7.89 2.64 -10.23
C LYS A 43 -9.22 1.94 -10.44
N LEU A 44 -10.18 2.22 -9.59
CA LEU A 44 -11.55 1.73 -9.70
C LEU A 44 -12.38 2.64 -10.64
N PRO A 45 -13.48 2.13 -11.22
CA PRO A 45 -14.34 2.91 -12.11
C PRO A 45 -15.00 4.12 -11.43
N ASN A 46 -15.14 4.10 -10.09
CA ASN A 46 -15.64 5.22 -9.31
C ASN A 46 -14.59 6.31 -9.02
N GLY A 47 -13.33 6.12 -9.46
CA GLY A 47 -12.24 7.07 -9.25
C GLY A 47 -11.39 6.81 -7.99
N ASP A 48 -11.82 5.92 -7.11
CA ASP A 48 -11.02 5.52 -5.94
C ASP A 48 -9.78 4.72 -6.33
N LEU A 49 -8.77 4.79 -5.47
CA LEU A 49 -7.55 3.99 -5.58
C LEU A 49 -7.53 2.92 -4.51
N ARG A 50 -7.22 1.69 -4.93
CA ARG A 50 -6.96 0.55 -4.05
C ARG A 50 -5.55 0.03 -4.25
N ILE A 51 -4.91 -0.39 -3.17
CA ILE A 51 -3.57 -0.97 -3.18
C ILE A 51 -3.71 -2.38 -2.63
N ARG A 52 -3.18 -3.39 -3.34
CA ARG A 52 -3.15 -4.74 -2.79
C ARG A 52 -2.18 -4.76 -1.62
N ARG A 53 -2.56 -5.42 -0.52
CA ARG A 53 -1.67 -5.52 0.65
C ARG A 53 -0.30 -6.11 0.28
N SER A 54 -0.24 -7.11 -0.60
CA SER A 54 1.01 -7.68 -1.09
C SER A 54 1.88 -6.70 -1.88
N ASP A 55 1.29 -5.89 -2.78
CA ASP A 55 2.02 -4.84 -3.51
C ASP A 55 2.55 -3.76 -2.54
N TYR A 56 1.79 -3.46 -1.48
CA TYR A 56 2.24 -2.53 -0.44
C TYR A 56 3.41 -3.10 0.36
N GLU A 57 3.31 -4.35 0.82
CA GLU A 57 4.38 -5.05 1.55
C GLU A 57 5.64 -5.19 0.70
N HIS A 58 5.54 -5.62 -0.57
CA HIS A 58 6.68 -5.68 -1.48
C HIS A 58 7.32 -4.30 -1.73
N TRP A 59 6.51 -3.24 -1.74
CA TRP A 59 7.03 -1.89 -1.88
C TRP A 59 7.78 -1.41 -0.63
N LEU A 60 7.34 -1.84 0.56
CA LEU A 60 8.06 -1.60 1.81
C LEU A 60 9.39 -2.35 1.81
N ASP A 61 9.37 -3.65 1.54
CA ASP A 61 10.56 -4.52 1.50
C ASP A 61 11.64 -3.99 0.54
N ALA A 62 11.24 -3.54 -0.66
CA ALA A 62 12.16 -2.94 -1.63
C ALA A 62 12.78 -1.60 -1.18
N ARG A 63 12.32 -1.03 -0.05
CA ARG A 63 12.78 0.24 0.54
C ARG A 63 13.34 0.04 1.95
N GLU A 64 13.29 -1.17 2.48
CA GLU A 64 13.99 -1.52 3.70
C GLU A 64 15.49 -1.47 3.40
N ASP A 65 16.17 -0.51 4.04
CA ASP A 65 17.61 -0.39 3.98
C ASP A 65 18.21 -1.39 4.98
N VAL A 66 18.99 -2.35 4.47
CA VAL A 66 19.78 -3.27 5.29
C VAL A 66 21.03 -2.51 5.75
N ALA A 67 20.88 -1.78 6.85
CA ALA A 67 22.00 -1.19 7.58
C ALA A 67 22.79 -2.26 8.36
#